data_AF-A0A3C0UWX7-F1
#
_entry.id   AF-A0A3C0UWX7-F1
#
_cell.length_a   1.000
_cell.length_b   1.000
_cell.length_c   1.000
_cell.angle_alpha   90.00
_cell.angle_beta   90.00
_cell.angle_gamma   90.00
#
_symmetry.space_group_name_H-M   'P 1'
#
loop_
_entity.id
_entity.type
_entity.pdbx_description
1 polymer ?
#
loop_
_entity_poly.entity_id
_entity_poly.type
_entity_poly.pdbx_seq_one_letter_code
_entity_poly.pdbx_strand_id
1 'polypeptide(L)'
;MPYKTPKDLTRIGVFYDGNYFLHVSNYYNYTHERRSRISINGLHDFIRQKVADLEGSTPRLCQIVDAHYFRGRLTAGEASQRGDLLYYERVFDDILMSEGVTTHYLPVRSVLGKKYEKGIDVWLALEAFEMAFYKRFDILVLIAADGDYVPLVRKLNTLGTRVLVLGWDFEYTDEEGNRFFTRTSQDLLSEVTYPIAMHDIINGRNEALTNQLFVPRNKIKFFPKQEESSVVDGEQGNEHDGSSDEGIRESSEALEFDPEQRQESTILSLKDGFGFIKYPPNNVFFHYTSLREFDFNDLTVGDRVQFTLEEKEGGRAVGYDVFVLEAFKHLHPLGS
;
A
#
# COMPACT_ATOMS: atom_id res chain seq x y z
N MET A 1 14.36 41.61 9.51
CA MET A 1 14.05 40.18 9.33
C MET A 1 15.02 39.40 10.20
N PRO A 2 14.63 38.79 11.33
CA PRO A 2 15.57 37.95 12.05
C PRO A 2 15.79 36.69 11.22
N TYR A 3 17.05 36.43 10.85
CA TYR A 3 17.50 35.15 10.31
C TYR A 3 17.08 34.05 11.30
N LYS A 4 16.37 33.01 10.83
CA LYS A 4 16.17 31.78 11.62
C LYS A 4 17.55 31.30 12.05
N THR A 5 17.82 31.33 13.35
CA THR A 5 19.03 30.76 13.89
C THR A 5 19.02 29.24 13.65
N PRO A 6 20.16 28.61 13.34
CA PRO A 6 20.28 27.16 13.05
C PRO A 6 19.99 26.22 14.26
N LYS A 7 19.15 26.66 15.21
CA LYS A 7 18.74 25.95 16.42
C LYS A 7 17.23 25.64 16.47
N ASP A 8 16.43 26.16 15.55
CA ASP A 8 14.98 25.96 15.58
C ASP A 8 14.58 24.72 14.79
N LEU A 9 13.69 23.93 15.37
CA LEU A 9 13.10 22.74 14.75
C LEU A 9 12.26 23.15 13.53
N THR A 10 12.46 22.52 12.39
CA THR A 10 11.57 22.63 11.23
C THR A 10 10.41 21.66 11.40
N ARG A 11 9.21 22.20 11.62
CA ARG A 11 7.96 21.43 11.78
C ARG A 11 7.35 21.15 10.41
N ILE A 12 7.25 19.87 10.07
CA ILE A 12 6.71 19.39 8.81
C ILE A 12 5.34 18.76 9.06
N GLY A 13 4.32 19.20 8.33
CA GLY A 13 3.04 18.50 8.21
C GLY A 13 2.97 17.78 6.86
N VAL A 14 2.53 16.52 6.83
CA VAL A 14 2.45 15.71 5.59
C VAL A 14 1.00 15.36 5.28
N PHE A 15 0.54 15.67 4.06
CA PHE A 15 -0.85 15.47 3.64
C PHE A 15 -0.89 14.67 2.34
N TYR A 16 -1.51 13.49 2.42
CA TYR A 16 -1.66 12.56 1.31
C TYR A 16 -3.06 12.66 0.70
N ASP A 17 -3.11 13.00 -0.58
CA ASP A 17 -4.23 12.61 -1.43
C ASP A 17 -4.12 11.09 -1.64
N GLY A 18 -4.99 10.35 -0.94
CA GLY A 18 -4.88 8.91 -0.86
C GLY A 18 -5.27 8.19 -2.14
N ASN A 19 -6.18 8.75 -2.93
CA ASN A 19 -6.53 8.19 -4.24
C ASN A 19 -5.38 8.41 -5.23
N TYR A 20 -4.82 9.62 -5.26
CA TYR A 20 -3.62 9.90 -6.04
C TYR A 20 -2.45 8.98 -5.65
N PHE A 21 -2.13 8.89 -4.35
CA PHE A 21 -1.02 8.06 -3.88
C PHE A 21 -1.23 6.57 -4.14
N LEU A 22 -2.47 6.07 -4.11
CA LEU A 22 -2.79 4.72 -4.53
C LEU A 22 -2.38 4.45 -5.97
N HIS A 23 -2.71 5.36 -6.90
CA HIS A 23 -2.34 5.23 -8.30
C HIS A 23 -0.82 5.22 -8.49
N VAL A 24 -0.11 6.12 -7.80
CA VAL A 24 1.36 6.13 -7.78
C VAL A 24 1.91 4.78 -7.29
N SER A 25 1.43 4.30 -6.13
CA SER A 25 1.90 3.05 -5.55
C SER A 25 1.61 1.84 -6.44
N ASN A 26 0.46 1.81 -7.13
CA ASN A 26 0.11 0.75 -8.06
C ASN A 26 1.00 0.77 -9.30
N TYR A 27 1.27 1.95 -9.86
CA TYR A 27 2.19 2.10 -10.99
C TYR A 27 3.57 1.51 -10.67
N TYR A 28 4.16 1.84 -9.52
CA TYR A 28 5.47 1.29 -9.15
C TYR A 28 5.47 -0.20 -8.85
N ASN A 29 4.35 -0.72 -8.34
CA ASN A 29 4.24 -2.14 -8.00
C ASN A 29 4.03 -3.02 -9.23
N TYR A 30 3.16 -2.60 -10.15
CA TYR A 30 2.70 -3.45 -11.25
C TYR A 30 3.36 -3.12 -12.59
N THR A 31 3.63 -1.83 -12.86
CA THR A 31 4.11 -1.39 -14.17
C THR A 31 5.61 -1.13 -14.19
N HIS A 32 6.13 -0.43 -13.17
CA HIS A 32 7.52 -0.02 -13.16
C HIS A 32 8.46 -1.22 -12.98
N GLU A 33 9.65 -1.16 -13.57
CA GLU A 33 10.70 -2.17 -13.46
C GLU A 33 11.08 -2.53 -12.02
N ARG A 34 10.82 -1.64 -11.06
CA ARG A 34 11.14 -1.83 -9.65
C ARG A 34 10.22 -2.84 -8.97
N ARG A 35 9.00 -3.04 -9.48
CA ARG A 35 7.99 -3.97 -8.94
C ARG A 35 7.95 -3.97 -7.40
N SER A 36 7.85 -2.78 -6.82
CA SER A 36 7.78 -2.61 -5.36
C SER A 36 6.99 -1.36 -5.02
N ARG A 37 6.26 -1.42 -3.91
CA ARG A 37 5.48 -0.29 -3.40
C ARG A 37 6.38 0.72 -2.72
N ILE A 38 5.96 1.98 -2.76
CA ILE A 38 6.58 3.05 -1.98
C ILE A 38 6.32 2.79 -0.50
N SER A 39 7.38 2.80 0.31
CA SER A 39 7.32 2.70 1.77
C SER A 39 6.88 4.04 2.36
N ILE A 40 5.87 4.06 3.23
CA ILE A 40 5.46 5.28 3.94
C ILE A 40 6.61 5.79 4.81
N ASN A 41 7.24 4.90 5.56
CA ASN A 41 8.43 5.20 6.36
C ASN A 41 9.57 5.78 5.49
N GLY A 42 9.86 5.10 4.37
CA GLY A 42 10.89 5.52 3.42
C GLY A 42 10.62 6.89 2.81
N LEU A 43 9.34 7.18 2.53
CA LEU A 43 8.90 8.47 2.00
C LEU A 43 9.00 9.57 3.06
N HIS A 44 8.63 9.30 4.30
CA HIS A 44 8.81 10.22 5.43
C HIS A 44 10.30 10.55 5.65
N ASP A 45 11.18 9.56 5.59
CA ASP A 45 12.62 9.73 5.70
C ASP A 45 13.18 10.56 4.55
N PHE A 46 12.75 10.27 3.33
CA PHE A 46 13.08 11.08 2.16
C PHE A 46 12.63 12.53 2.34
N ILE A 47 11.40 12.77 2.80
CA ILE A 47 10.87 14.11 3.05
C ILE A 47 11.75 14.87 4.03
N ARG A 48 12.14 14.26 5.16
CA ARG A 48 12.98 14.92 6.17
C ARG A 48 14.36 15.29 5.61
N GLN A 49 14.96 14.40 4.82
CA GLN A 49 16.24 14.67 4.17
C GLN A 49 16.10 15.78 3.12
N LYS A 50 15.08 15.70 2.27
CA LYS A 50 14.86 16.68 1.21
C LYS A 50 14.57 18.07 1.76
N VAL A 51 13.77 18.16 2.82
CA VAL A 51 13.50 19.42 3.53
C VAL A 51 14.78 19.96 4.16
N ALA A 52 15.61 19.11 4.79
CA ALA A 52 16.88 19.54 5.35
C ALA A 52 17.80 20.15 4.28
N ASP A 53 17.90 19.51 3.11
CA ASP A 53 18.70 20.02 2.00
C ASP A 53 18.18 21.37 1.48
N LEU A 54 16.86 21.51 1.33
CA LEU A 54 16.23 22.74 0.82
C LEU A 54 16.32 23.90 1.81
N GLU A 55 16.28 23.62 3.12
CA GLU A 55 16.34 24.64 4.18
C GLU A 55 17.77 24.89 4.69
N GLY A 56 18.78 24.18 4.17
CA GLY A 56 20.15 24.27 4.67
C GLY A 56 20.28 23.84 6.14
N SER A 57 19.53 22.82 6.54
CA SER A 57 19.46 22.28 7.90
C SER A 57 19.98 20.84 7.94
N THR A 58 19.76 20.13 9.07
CA THR A 58 20.06 18.71 9.20
C THR A 58 18.78 17.89 9.32
N PRO A 59 18.72 16.65 8.82
CA PRO A 59 17.50 15.83 8.90
C PRO A 59 17.00 15.59 10.33
N ARG A 60 17.89 15.71 11.34
CA ARG A 60 17.52 15.61 12.76
C ARG A 60 16.73 16.81 13.28
N LEU A 61 16.86 17.97 12.64
CA LEU A 61 16.08 19.17 12.97
C LEU A 61 14.81 19.29 12.14
N CYS A 62 14.60 18.40 11.17
CA CYS A 62 13.42 18.36 10.32
C CYS A 62 12.49 17.25 10.81
N GLN A 63 11.44 17.62 11.53
CA GLN A 63 10.54 16.66 12.17
C GLN A 63 9.15 16.71 11.52
N ILE A 64 8.67 15.54 11.12
CA ILE A 64 7.26 15.36 10.79
C ILE A 64 6.51 15.37 12.11
N VAL A 65 5.80 16.46 12.37
CA VAL A 65 5.03 16.66 13.60
C VAL A 65 3.58 16.22 13.44
N ASP A 66 3.15 16.00 12.20
CA ASP A 66 1.80 15.59 11.85
C ASP A 66 1.75 14.98 10.45
N ALA A 67 0.92 13.96 10.27
CA ALA A 67 0.70 13.34 8.96
C ALA A 67 -0.74 12.88 8.81
N HIS A 68 -1.32 13.10 7.64
CA HIS A 68 -2.72 12.80 7.35
C HIS A 68 -2.92 12.13 5.99
N TYR A 69 -3.78 11.12 5.93
CA TYR A 69 -4.12 10.38 4.72
C TYR A 69 -5.62 10.42 4.46
N PHE A 70 -6.01 10.94 3.29
CA PHE A 70 -7.41 11.17 2.93
C PHE A 70 -7.85 10.25 1.81
N ARG A 71 -8.92 9.48 2.01
CA ARG A 71 -9.40 8.56 0.98
C ARG A 71 -10.88 8.22 1.05
N GLY A 72 -11.46 7.99 -0.12
CA GLY A 72 -12.76 7.40 -0.30
C GLY A 72 -12.74 5.90 -0.04
N ARG A 73 -13.67 5.40 0.76
CA ARG A 73 -13.88 3.97 1.00
C ARG A 73 -15.17 3.48 0.38
N LEU A 74 -15.13 2.25 -0.15
CA LEU A 74 -16.34 1.53 -0.51
C LEU A 74 -17.10 1.12 0.74
N THR A 75 -18.39 0.84 0.57
CA THR A 75 -19.15 0.20 1.64
C THR A 75 -18.62 -1.21 1.89
N ALA A 76 -18.79 -1.73 3.11
CA ALA A 76 -18.37 -3.10 3.45
C ALA A 76 -18.98 -4.15 2.49
N GLY A 77 -20.24 -3.96 2.10
CA GLY A 77 -20.92 -4.83 1.12
C GLY A 77 -20.23 -4.83 -0.24
N GLU A 78 -19.95 -3.66 -0.81
CA GLU A 78 -19.23 -3.55 -2.10
C GLU A 78 -17.78 -4.01 -2.02
N ALA A 79 -17.12 -3.82 -0.87
CA ALA A 79 -15.74 -4.23 -0.67
C ALA A 79 -15.62 -5.75 -0.52
N SER A 80 -16.54 -6.41 0.18
CA SER A 80 -16.57 -7.87 0.33
C SER A 80 -16.73 -8.62 -1.00
N GLN A 81 -17.40 -7.99 -1.98
CA GLN A 81 -17.53 -8.53 -3.33
C GLN A 81 -16.23 -8.48 -4.13
N ARG A 82 -15.21 -7.77 -3.64
CA ARG A 82 -13.90 -7.61 -4.29
C ARG A 82 -12.82 -8.50 -3.67
N GLY A 83 -13.24 -9.61 -3.05
CA GLY A 83 -12.35 -10.57 -2.41
C GLY A 83 -11.68 -9.97 -1.17
N ASP A 84 -10.36 -10.11 -1.08
CA ASP A 84 -9.57 -9.76 0.11
C ASP A 84 -9.34 -8.24 0.30
N LEU A 85 -10.06 -7.38 -0.43
CA LEU A 85 -9.89 -5.91 -0.36
C LEU A 85 -9.97 -5.37 1.08
N LEU A 86 -10.93 -5.86 1.88
CA LEU A 86 -11.09 -5.44 3.27
C LEU A 86 -9.85 -5.74 4.12
N TYR A 87 -9.24 -6.92 3.91
CA TYR A 87 -8.02 -7.31 4.60
C TYR A 87 -6.86 -6.39 4.21
N TYR A 88 -6.69 -6.10 2.92
CA TYR A 88 -5.60 -5.23 2.46
C TYR A 88 -5.76 -3.77 2.87
N GLU A 89 -7.00 -3.26 2.88
CA GLU A 89 -7.27 -1.94 3.44
C GLU A 89 -6.90 -1.90 4.92
N ARG A 90 -7.17 -2.98 5.67
CA ARG A 90 -6.79 -3.07 7.08
C ARG A 90 -5.27 -3.16 7.28
N VAL A 91 -4.57 -3.97 6.49
CA VAL A 91 -3.09 -4.05 6.53
C VAL A 91 -2.48 -2.69 6.20
N PHE A 92 -3.04 -1.97 5.23
CA PHE A 92 -2.58 -0.62 4.90
C PHE A 92 -2.87 0.38 6.03
N ASP A 93 -4.02 0.29 6.69
CA ASP A 93 -4.30 1.06 7.91
C ASP A 93 -3.27 0.80 9.00
N ASP A 94 -2.90 -0.46 9.23
CA ASP A 94 -1.91 -0.82 10.25
C ASP A 94 -0.53 -0.18 9.95
N ILE A 95 -0.14 -0.12 8.68
CA ILE A 95 1.08 0.59 8.23
C ILE A 95 0.96 2.10 8.48
N LEU A 96 -0.16 2.71 8.10
CA LEU A 96 -0.39 4.15 8.33
C LEU A 96 -0.36 4.48 9.82
N MET A 97 -1.02 3.66 10.64
CA MET A 97 -1.03 3.80 12.10
C MET A 97 0.37 3.65 12.70
N SER A 98 1.17 2.66 12.27
CA SER A 98 2.53 2.48 12.78
C SER A 98 3.47 3.63 12.43
N GLU A 99 3.22 4.32 11.31
CA GLU A 99 3.97 5.50 10.87
C GLU A 99 3.40 6.83 11.40
N GLY A 100 2.41 6.77 12.31
CA GLY A 100 1.82 7.96 12.93
C GLY A 100 0.96 8.80 11.98
N VAL A 101 0.41 8.19 10.92
CA VAL A 101 -0.44 8.86 9.94
C VAL A 101 -1.91 8.75 10.37
N THR A 102 -2.56 9.90 10.55
CA THR A 102 -3.99 9.98 10.85
C THR A 102 -4.80 9.77 9.59
N THR A 103 -5.80 8.89 9.64
CA THR A 103 -6.61 8.53 8.47
C THR A 103 -7.96 9.24 8.47
N HIS A 104 -8.38 9.68 7.28
CA HIS A 104 -9.63 10.40 7.05
C HIS A 104 -10.40 9.74 5.91
N TYR A 105 -11.53 9.10 6.24
CA TYR A 105 -12.31 8.32 5.29
C TYR A 105 -13.68 8.91 5.01
N LEU A 106 -14.01 9.06 3.73
CA LEU A 106 -15.37 9.36 3.27
C LEU A 106 -15.96 8.20 2.47
N PRO A 107 -17.27 7.97 2.52
CA PRO A 107 -17.89 6.94 1.68
C PRO A 107 -17.89 7.37 0.21
N VAL A 108 -17.40 6.48 -0.66
CA VAL A 108 -17.58 6.59 -2.11
C VAL A 108 -19.02 6.26 -2.44
N ARG A 109 -19.70 7.14 -3.18
CA ARG A 109 -21.10 6.93 -3.56
C ARG A 109 -21.16 6.40 -4.98
N SER A 110 -21.95 5.35 -5.20
CA SER A 110 -22.30 4.88 -6.54
C SER A 110 -23.64 5.47 -6.96
N VAL A 111 -23.67 6.24 -8.05
CA VAL A 111 -24.91 6.76 -8.65
C VAL A 111 -24.96 6.28 -10.09
N LEU A 112 -25.98 5.50 -10.45
CA LEU A 112 -26.17 4.93 -11.79
C LEU A 112 -24.95 4.13 -12.29
N GLY A 113 -24.30 3.38 -11.39
CA GLY A 113 -23.13 2.55 -11.71
C GLY A 113 -21.81 3.30 -11.85
N LYS A 114 -21.82 4.65 -11.77
CA LYS A 114 -20.61 5.47 -11.69
C LYS A 114 -20.28 5.78 -10.25
N LYS A 115 -19.03 5.50 -9.88
CA LYS A 115 -18.48 5.83 -8.56
C LYS A 115 -18.07 7.30 -8.53
N TYR A 116 -18.51 8.00 -7.51
CA TYR A 116 -18.17 9.38 -7.23
C TYR A 116 -17.61 9.48 -5.82
N GLU A 117 -16.34 9.84 -5.75
CA GLU A 117 -15.73 10.38 -4.54
C GLU A 117 -16.00 11.89 -4.55
N LYS A 118 -16.68 12.40 -3.52
CA LYS A 118 -17.00 13.83 -3.42
C LYS A 118 -16.61 14.34 -2.04
N GLY A 119 -15.84 15.42 -2.04
CA GLY A 119 -15.54 16.20 -0.85
C GLY A 119 -14.31 15.74 -0.06
N ILE A 120 -13.62 14.68 -0.49
CA ILE A 120 -12.39 14.25 0.17
C ILE A 120 -11.29 15.31 0.02
N ASP A 121 -11.15 15.89 -1.18
CA ASP A 121 -10.14 16.90 -1.50
C ASP A 121 -10.44 18.20 -0.75
N VAL A 122 -11.74 18.51 -0.59
CA VAL A 122 -12.20 19.64 0.20
C VAL A 122 -11.86 19.44 1.68
N TRP A 123 -12.08 18.23 2.22
CA TRP A 123 -11.71 17.92 3.60
C TRP A 123 -10.19 17.99 3.77
N LEU A 124 -9.41 17.41 2.86
CA LEU A 124 -7.96 17.52 2.85
C LEU A 124 -7.53 18.99 2.93
N ALA A 125 -8.08 19.85 2.07
CA ALA A 125 -7.73 21.26 2.06
C ALA A 125 -8.10 21.98 3.37
N LEU A 126 -9.28 21.70 3.94
CA LEU A 126 -9.70 22.30 5.20
C LEU A 126 -8.83 21.85 6.37
N GLU A 127 -8.58 20.55 6.50
CA GLU A 127 -7.76 19.96 7.56
C GLU A 127 -6.31 20.45 7.46
N ALA A 128 -5.74 20.48 6.24
CA ALA A 128 -4.39 20.97 5.99
C ALA A 128 -4.21 22.43 6.40
N PHE A 129 -5.17 23.29 6.05
CA PHE A 129 -5.15 24.69 6.44
C PHE A 129 -5.34 24.88 7.95
N GLU A 130 -6.27 24.14 8.56
CA GLU A 130 -6.54 24.19 9.99
C GLU A 130 -5.33 23.73 10.82
N MET A 131 -4.74 22.59 10.46
CA MET A 131 -3.55 22.07 11.15
C MET A 131 -2.34 22.98 10.97
N ALA A 132 -2.13 23.55 9.77
CA ALA A 132 -1.06 24.53 9.55
C ALA A 132 -1.22 25.75 10.46
N PHE A 133 -2.46 26.22 10.68
CA PHE A 133 -2.75 27.34 11.57
C PHE A 133 -2.47 27.00 13.04
N TYR A 134 -2.97 25.86 13.55
CA TYR A 134 -2.81 25.50 14.96
C TYR A 134 -1.40 25.01 15.32
N LYS A 135 -0.86 24.08 14.51
CA LYS A 135 0.44 23.45 14.76
C LYS A 135 1.62 24.28 14.24
N ARG A 136 1.34 25.34 13.48
CA ARG A 136 2.34 26.30 12.95
C ARG A 136 3.45 25.56 12.21
N PHE A 137 3.06 24.83 11.17
CA PHE A 137 4.01 24.14 10.30
C PHE A 137 4.90 25.17 9.60
N ASP A 138 6.20 24.89 9.57
CA ASP A 138 7.16 25.65 8.77
C ASP A 138 7.06 25.25 7.29
N ILE A 139 6.83 23.95 7.07
CA ILE A 139 6.65 23.35 5.76
C ILE A 139 5.46 22.40 5.79
N LEU A 140 4.57 22.55 4.82
CA LEU A 140 3.53 21.57 4.53
C LEU A 140 3.91 20.80 3.27
N VAL A 141 3.96 19.48 3.39
CA VAL A 141 4.21 18.57 2.28
C VAL A 141 2.88 18.04 1.78
N LEU A 142 2.61 18.26 0.49
CA LEU A 142 1.42 17.79 -0.18
C LEU A 142 1.80 16.72 -1.21
N ILE A 143 1.26 15.51 -1.04
CA ILE A 143 1.39 14.41 -2.00
C ILE A 143 0.12 14.41 -2.83
N ALA A 144 0.12 15.18 -3.92
CA ALA A 144 -1.01 15.37 -4.81
C ALA A 144 -0.54 15.82 -6.21
N ALA A 145 -1.43 15.68 -7.19
CA ALA A 145 -1.21 16.19 -8.55
C ALA A 145 -2.21 17.25 -9.02
N ASP A 146 -3.33 17.43 -8.33
CA ASP A 146 -4.45 18.24 -8.84
C ASP A 146 -4.24 19.75 -8.65
N GLY A 147 -4.62 20.55 -9.64
CA GLY A 147 -4.65 22.02 -9.57
C GLY A 147 -5.70 22.56 -8.59
N ASP A 148 -6.69 21.76 -8.20
CA ASP A 148 -7.72 22.15 -7.24
C ASP A 148 -7.16 22.51 -5.84
N TYR A 149 -5.91 22.12 -5.55
CA TYR A 149 -5.22 22.51 -4.32
C TYR A 149 -4.54 23.90 -4.38
N VAL A 150 -4.51 24.59 -5.53
CA VAL A 150 -3.92 25.94 -5.65
C VAL A 150 -4.51 26.95 -4.63
N PRO A 151 -5.83 27.01 -4.38
CA PRO A 151 -6.39 27.88 -3.35
C PRO A 151 -5.86 27.57 -1.94
N LEU A 152 -5.66 26.29 -1.60
CA LEU A 152 -5.05 25.88 -0.34
C LEU A 152 -3.62 26.44 -0.23
N VAL A 153 -2.80 26.24 -1.26
CA VAL A 153 -1.40 26.73 -1.28
C VAL A 153 -1.35 28.24 -1.06
N ARG A 154 -2.20 29.01 -1.75
CA ARG A 154 -2.31 30.47 -1.55
C ARG A 154 -2.64 30.84 -0.11
N LYS A 155 -3.56 30.10 0.52
CA LYS A 155 -3.93 30.32 1.92
C LYS A 155 -2.79 29.97 2.88
N LEU A 156 -2.06 28.88 2.65
CA LEU A 156 -0.89 28.49 3.45
C LEU A 156 0.22 29.54 3.35
N ASN A 157 0.44 30.11 2.17
CA ASN A 157 1.40 31.20 1.96
C ASN A 157 1.07 32.43 2.84
N THR A 158 -0.22 32.72 3.10
CA THR A 158 -0.62 33.82 4.01
C THR A 158 -0.25 33.58 5.48
N LEU A 159 -0.07 32.32 5.88
CA LEU A 159 0.41 31.93 7.21
C LEU A 159 1.93 31.93 7.31
N GLY A 160 2.64 32.09 6.18
CA GLY A 160 4.10 31.93 6.10
C GLY A 160 4.55 30.47 6.07
N THR A 161 3.63 29.52 5.89
CA THR A 161 3.95 28.10 5.72
C THR A 161 4.36 27.86 4.27
N ARG A 162 5.57 27.34 4.07
CA ARG A 162 6.07 26.98 2.73
C ARG A 162 5.48 25.64 2.31
N VAL A 163 5.18 25.50 1.02
CA VAL A 163 4.55 24.28 0.51
C VAL A 163 5.54 23.52 -0.36
N LEU A 164 5.71 22.23 -0.05
CA LEU A 164 6.46 21.27 -0.85
C LEU A 164 5.48 20.30 -1.49
N VAL A 165 5.50 20.15 -2.80
CA VAL A 165 4.69 19.15 -3.50
C VAL A 165 5.56 18.00 -3.97
N LEU A 166 5.14 16.78 -3.67
CA LEU A 166 5.69 15.56 -4.26
C LEU A 166 4.76 15.09 -5.38
N GLY A 167 5.22 15.25 -6.63
CA GLY A 167 4.47 14.89 -7.83
C GLY A 167 5.15 13.79 -8.64
N TRP A 168 4.33 12.93 -9.23
CA TRP A 168 4.72 11.87 -10.16
C TRP A 168 3.99 12.05 -11.48
N ASP A 169 4.77 12.04 -12.54
CA ASP A 169 4.27 12.00 -13.90
C ASP A 169 4.67 10.66 -14.50
N PHE A 170 3.70 9.90 -14.99
CA PHE A 170 3.91 8.60 -15.61
C PHE A 170 2.80 8.28 -16.61
N GLU A 171 3.13 7.43 -17.57
CA GLU A 171 2.20 6.84 -18.53
C GLU A 171 2.43 5.33 -18.58
N TYR A 172 1.35 4.57 -18.68
CA TYR A 172 1.41 3.13 -18.89
C TYR A 172 0.21 2.64 -19.68
N THR A 173 0.35 1.46 -20.28
CA THR A 173 -0.73 0.75 -20.95
C THR A 173 -0.99 -0.54 -20.19
N ASP A 174 -2.25 -0.82 -19.87
CA ASP A 174 -2.64 -2.07 -19.22
C ASP A 174 -2.68 -3.25 -20.22
N GLU A 175 -2.95 -4.46 -19.72
CA GLU A 175 -3.05 -5.67 -20.57
C GLU A 175 -4.20 -5.60 -21.59
N GLU A 176 -5.21 -4.76 -21.36
CA GLU A 176 -6.36 -4.56 -22.23
C GLU A 176 -6.09 -3.50 -23.32
N GLY A 177 -4.92 -2.86 -23.30
CA GLY A 177 -4.52 -1.82 -24.24
C GLY A 177 -5.01 -0.41 -23.86
N ASN A 178 -5.59 -0.22 -22.67
CA ASN A 178 -6.00 1.07 -22.17
C ASN A 178 -4.78 1.87 -21.72
N ARG A 179 -4.70 3.14 -22.15
CA ARG A 179 -3.64 4.06 -21.73
C ARG A 179 -4.06 4.83 -20.50
N PHE A 180 -3.20 4.78 -19.48
CA PHE A 180 -3.30 5.58 -18.27
C PHE A 180 -2.14 6.55 -18.22
N PHE A 181 -2.43 7.80 -17.88
CA PHE A 181 -1.41 8.79 -17.60
C PHE A 181 -1.76 9.57 -16.35
N THR A 182 -0.74 10.03 -15.65
CA THR A 182 -0.84 10.93 -14.51
C THR A 182 0.14 12.05 -14.76
N ARG A 183 -0.33 13.29 -14.58
CA ARG A 183 0.50 14.50 -14.69
C ARG A 183 0.15 15.48 -13.60
N THR A 184 1.18 16.05 -13.02
CA THR A 184 1.06 17.07 -11.98
C THR A 184 0.67 18.41 -12.62
N SER A 185 -0.32 19.09 -12.04
CA SER A 185 -0.82 20.38 -12.52
C SER A 185 0.29 21.44 -12.53
N GLN A 186 0.47 22.10 -13.67
CA GLN A 186 1.45 23.18 -13.80
C GLN A 186 1.09 24.39 -12.94
N ASP A 187 -0.20 24.67 -12.78
CA ASP A 187 -0.67 25.75 -11.91
C ASP A 187 -0.28 25.47 -10.45
N LEU A 188 -0.45 24.23 -9.99
CA LEU A 188 -0.01 23.81 -8.65
C LEU A 188 1.52 23.95 -8.51
N LEU A 189 2.28 23.42 -9.47
CA LEU A 189 3.75 23.48 -9.43
C LEU A 189 4.28 24.92 -9.43
N SER A 190 3.59 25.85 -10.10
CA SER A 190 3.99 27.25 -10.17
C SER A 190 3.71 28.03 -8.88
N GLU A 191 2.75 27.59 -8.07
CA GLU A 191 2.31 28.30 -6.86
C GLU A 191 3.06 27.83 -5.60
N VAL A 192 3.61 26.61 -5.60
CA VAL A 192 4.27 26.01 -4.43
C VAL A 192 5.73 26.47 -4.29
N THR A 193 6.25 26.41 -3.06
CA THR A 193 7.64 26.81 -2.78
C THR A 193 8.65 25.79 -3.32
N TYR A 194 8.34 24.50 -3.18
CA TYR A 194 9.25 23.40 -3.54
C TYR A 194 8.52 22.34 -4.37
N PRO A 195 8.50 22.47 -5.72
CA PRO A 195 7.99 21.42 -6.60
C PRO A 195 9.02 20.30 -6.76
N ILE A 196 8.68 19.07 -6.38
CA ILE A 196 9.56 17.90 -6.49
C ILE A 196 8.96 16.86 -7.46
N ALA A 197 9.64 16.67 -8.58
CA ALA A 197 9.37 15.61 -9.55
C ALA A 197 9.98 14.29 -9.07
N MET A 198 9.18 13.46 -8.41
CA MET A 198 9.65 12.22 -7.79
C MET A 198 10.06 11.15 -8.81
N HIS A 199 9.43 11.14 -9.98
CA HIS A 199 9.79 10.23 -11.08
C HIS A 199 11.23 10.46 -11.57
N ASP A 200 11.67 11.72 -11.65
CA ASP A 200 13.06 12.06 -12.01
C ASP A 200 14.06 11.63 -10.92
N ILE A 201 13.68 11.75 -9.65
CA ILE A 201 14.52 11.34 -8.52
C ILE A 201 14.67 9.82 -8.49
N ILE A 202 13.57 9.09 -8.66
CA ILE A 202 13.55 7.63 -8.59
C ILE A 202 14.29 6.98 -9.76
N ASN A 203 14.20 7.59 -10.94
CA ASN A 203 14.90 7.14 -12.15
C ASN A 203 16.33 7.71 -12.27
N GLY A 204 16.70 8.60 -11.34
CA GLY A 204 18.02 9.20 -11.26
C GLY A 204 19.10 8.26 -10.71
N ARG A 205 20.35 8.75 -10.71
CA ARG A 205 21.56 7.96 -10.36
C ARG A 205 21.81 7.77 -8.86
N ASN A 206 20.99 8.33 -7.97
CA ASN A 206 21.23 8.24 -6.51
C ASN A 206 20.52 7.03 -5.90
N GLU A 207 21.12 5.85 -6.08
CA GLU A 207 20.51 4.56 -5.68
C GLU A 207 20.28 4.43 -4.17
N ALA A 208 21.12 5.03 -3.33
CA ALA A 208 21.06 4.85 -1.88
C ALA A 208 19.78 5.46 -1.27
N LEU A 209 19.45 6.69 -1.66
CA LEU A 209 18.22 7.37 -1.21
C LEU A 209 16.98 6.69 -1.81
N THR A 210 17.07 6.28 -3.08
CA THR A 210 15.95 5.66 -3.79
C THR A 210 15.62 4.27 -3.25
N ASN A 211 16.61 3.49 -2.79
CA ASN A 211 16.34 2.14 -2.26
C ASN A 211 15.58 2.16 -0.94
N GLN A 212 15.76 3.19 -0.11
CA GLN A 212 15.01 3.35 1.15
C GLN A 212 13.54 3.75 0.90
N LEU A 213 13.24 4.33 -0.26
CA LEU A 213 11.90 4.77 -0.63
C LEU A 213 10.92 3.62 -0.89
N PHE A 214 11.43 2.42 -1.17
CA PHE A 214 10.61 1.26 -1.52
C PHE A 214 10.59 0.24 -0.41
N VAL A 215 9.50 -0.53 -0.32
CA VAL A 215 9.42 -1.66 0.61
C VAL A 215 10.54 -2.64 0.26
N PRO A 216 11.40 -3.02 1.24
CA PRO A 216 12.46 -3.97 0.99
C PRO A 216 11.88 -5.29 0.48
N ARG A 217 12.44 -5.81 -0.62
CA ARG A 217 12.18 -7.19 -1.04
C ARG A 217 12.82 -8.09 0.01
N ASN A 218 12.02 -8.59 0.95
CA ASN A 218 12.53 -9.56 1.92
C ASN A 218 12.92 -10.81 1.15
N LYS A 219 14.23 -11.06 1.01
CA LYS A 219 14.70 -12.42 0.72
C LYS A 219 14.38 -13.25 1.95
N ILE A 220 13.28 -14.00 1.88
CA ILE A 220 12.90 -15.08 2.79
C ILE A 220 12.58 -14.60 4.21
N LYS A 221 11.29 -14.44 4.53
CA LYS A 221 10.83 -14.50 5.92
C LYS A 221 10.48 -15.95 6.24
N PHE A 222 11.45 -16.68 6.80
CA PHE A 222 11.18 -17.93 7.52
C PHE A 222 10.33 -17.56 8.74
N PHE A 223 9.06 -17.97 8.76
CA PHE A 223 8.29 -18.01 10.01
C PHE A 223 8.65 -19.32 10.70
N PRO A 224 9.35 -19.31 11.85
CA PRO A 224 9.58 -20.54 12.59
C PRO A 224 8.24 -21.04 13.12
N LYS A 225 7.88 -22.26 12.75
CA LYS A 225 6.77 -23.03 13.30
C LYS A 225 6.94 -23.08 14.82
N GLN A 226 6.05 -22.44 15.59
CA GLN A 226 6.00 -22.71 17.03
C GLN A 226 5.36 -24.09 17.21
N GLU A 227 6.20 -25.05 17.61
CA GLU A 227 5.76 -26.35 18.09
C GLU A 227 5.01 -26.15 19.42
N GLU A 228 3.76 -26.59 19.47
CA GLU A 228 2.99 -26.68 20.70
C GLU A 228 3.67 -27.68 21.64
N SER A 229 4.19 -27.17 22.76
CA SER A 229 4.66 -28.00 23.87
C SER A 229 3.51 -28.18 24.86
N SER A 230 3.04 -29.42 24.94
CA SER A 230 2.12 -29.89 25.97
C SER A 230 2.88 -30.11 27.28
N VAL A 231 2.49 -29.40 28.34
CA VAL A 231 2.81 -29.76 29.73
C VAL A 231 1.58 -29.50 30.62
N VAL A 232 1.42 -30.39 31.59
CA VAL A 232 0.21 -30.87 32.27
C VAL A 232 -0.03 -30.16 33.61
N ASP A 233 -1.19 -30.46 34.21
CA ASP A 233 -1.65 -30.30 35.61
C ASP A 233 -2.43 -29.00 35.88
N GLY A 234 -3.67 -28.99 36.38
CA GLY A 234 -4.45 -29.96 37.14
C GLY A 234 -4.91 -29.28 38.43
N GLU A 235 -6.21 -29.00 38.60
CA GLU A 235 -6.95 -29.06 39.88
C GLU A 235 -8.41 -28.57 39.77
N GLN A 236 -9.22 -29.14 40.66
CA GLN A 236 -10.69 -29.21 40.70
C GLN A 236 -11.33 -28.01 41.44
N GLY A 237 -12.62 -27.73 41.19
CA GLY A 237 -13.48 -27.11 42.22
C GLY A 237 -14.67 -26.23 41.78
N ASN A 238 -15.79 -26.87 41.45
CA ASN A 238 -17.21 -26.52 41.73
C ASN A 238 -17.83 -25.12 41.53
N GLU A 239 -18.71 -25.06 40.52
CA GLU A 239 -20.18 -24.81 40.54
C GLU A 239 -20.84 -23.52 41.11
N HIS A 240 -21.54 -22.86 40.17
CA HIS A 240 -22.87 -22.22 40.17
C HIS A 240 -23.11 -20.88 40.90
N ASP A 241 -23.45 -19.82 40.14
CA ASP A 241 -24.85 -19.34 39.95
C ASP A 241 -24.92 -18.16 38.93
N GLY A 242 -26.04 -18.03 38.20
CA GLY A 242 -26.55 -16.70 37.77
C GLY A 242 -26.40 -16.21 36.31
N SER A 243 -27.28 -16.70 35.43
CA SER A 243 -28.01 -16.04 34.31
C SER A 243 -27.37 -15.05 33.31
N SER A 244 -27.63 -15.38 32.03
CA SER A 244 -27.99 -14.54 30.86
C SER A 244 -26.97 -13.57 30.27
N ASP A 245 -26.38 -13.98 29.14
CA ASP A 245 -26.24 -13.12 27.96
C ASP A 245 -26.09 -13.97 26.68
N GLU A 246 -26.97 -13.75 25.70
CA GLU A 246 -26.93 -14.41 24.38
C GLU A 246 -25.81 -13.77 23.53
N GLY A 247 -24.59 -14.29 23.69
CA GLY A 247 -23.48 -14.05 22.77
C GLY A 247 -23.56 -14.99 21.55
N ILE A 248 -23.76 -14.41 20.38
CA ILE A 248 -23.64 -15.08 19.07
C ILE A 248 -22.22 -15.68 18.99
N ARG A 249 -22.14 -17.00 18.96
CA ARG A 249 -20.90 -17.76 18.81
C ARG A 249 -20.34 -17.55 17.40
N GLU A 250 -19.13 -16.99 17.34
CA GLU A 250 -18.22 -17.16 16.21
C GLU A 250 -17.88 -18.65 16.07
N SER A 251 -18.39 -19.29 15.03
CA SER A 251 -17.86 -20.57 14.56
C SER A 251 -16.73 -20.28 13.56
N SER A 252 -15.51 -20.14 14.06
CA SER A 252 -14.31 -20.32 13.23
C SER A 252 -14.09 -21.82 13.04
N GLU A 253 -14.80 -22.42 12.08
CA GLU A 253 -14.39 -23.72 11.55
C GLU A 253 -13.13 -23.47 10.71
N ALA A 254 -11.97 -23.66 11.33
CA ALA A 254 -10.76 -23.94 10.58
C ALA A 254 -10.99 -25.29 9.87
N LEU A 255 -11.23 -25.24 8.57
CA LEU A 255 -11.27 -26.42 7.72
C LEU A 255 -9.87 -27.06 7.77
N GLU A 256 -9.72 -28.13 8.53
CA GLU A 256 -8.57 -29.04 8.44
C GLU A 256 -8.63 -29.71 7.06
N PHE A 257 -7.83 -29.24 6.11
CA PHE A 257 -7.72 -29.85 4.79
C PHE A 257 -6.67 -30.97 4.79
N ASP A 258 -7.09 -32.13 4.30
CA ASP A 258 -6.31 -33.37 4.21
C ASP A 258 -5.04 -33.19 3.33
N PRO A 259 -3.83 -33.42 3.87
CA PRO A 259 -2.58 -33.34 3.11
C PRO A 259 -2.54 -34.24 1.86
N GLU A 260 -3.38 -35.27 1.78
CA GLU A 260 -3.41 -36.24 0.68
C GLU A 260 -4.10 -35.73 -0.59
N GLN A 261 -4.77 -34.56 -0.58
CA GLN A 261 -5.49 -34.02 -1.76
C GLN A 261 -4.71 -32.98 -2.59
N ARG A 262 -3.43 -32.78 -2.29
CA ARG A 262 -2.59 -31.81 -3.01
C ARG A 262 -2.18 -32.33 -4.39
N GLN A 263 -2.29 -31.47 -5.40
CA GLN A 263 -1.95 -31.73 -6.79
C GLN A 263 -0.73 -30.91 -7.19
N GLU A 264 0.08 -31.44 -8.11
CA GLU A 264 1.23 -30.73 -8.67
C GLU A 264 1.00 -30.34 -10.12
N SER A 265 1.44 -29.14 -10.49
CA SER A 265 1.52 -28.71 -11.88
C SER A 265 2.44 -27.50 -12.02
N THR A 266 2.35 -26.77 -13.13
CA THR A 266 3.14 -25.57 -13.40
C THR A 266 2.27 -24.33 -13.55
N ILE A 267 2.84 -23.18 -13.19
CA ILE A 267 2.26 -21.87 -13.51
C ILE A 267 2.15 -21.72 -15.03
N LEU A 268 0.93 -21.53 -15.51
CA LEU A 268 0.60 -21.34 -16.93
C LEU A 268 0.68 -19.86 -17.33
N SER A 269 0.13 -18.98 -16.49
CA SER A 269 0.14 -17.54 -16.71
C SER A 269 0.03 -16.79 -15.38
N LEU A 270 0.59 -15.59 -15.35
CA LEU A 270 0.52 -14.65 -14.24
C LEU A 270 -0.03 -13.32 -14.77
N LYS A 271 -0.87 -12.69 -13.95
CA LYS A 271 -1.55 -11.42 -14.18
C LYS A 271 -1.52 -10.61 -12.88
N ASP A 272 -2.14 -9.43 -12.87
CA ASP A 272 -2.18 -8.51 -11.72
C ASP A 272 -2.76 -9.14 -10.43
N GLY A 273 -1.89 -9.75 -9.62
CA GLY A 273 -2.25 -10.39 -8.34
C GLY A 273 -2.88 -11.78 -8.47
N PHE A 274 -2.89 -12.40 -9.64
CA PHE A 274 -3.40 -13.76 -9.77
C PHE A 274 -2.74 -14.51 -10.90
N GLY A 275 -2.86 -15.82 -10.89
CA GLY A 275 -2.35 -16.67 -11.96
C GLY A 275 -3.25 -17.85 -12.24
N PHE A 276 -2.83 -18.61 -13.24
CA PHE A 276 -3.45 -19.88 -13.58
C PHE A 276 -2.41 -20.99 -13.51
N ILE A 277 -2.77 -22.09 -12.88
CA ILE A 277 -2.00 -23.34 -12.85
C ILE A 277 -2.54 -24.25 -13.95
N LYS A 278 -1.66 -24.87 -14.73
CA LYS A 278 -2.02 -25.72 -15.86
C LYS A 278 -2.77 -26.97 -15.37
N TYR A 279 -4.03 -27.16 -15.76
CA TYR A 279 -4.78 -28.35 -15.33
C TYR A 279 -5.91 -28.65 -16.33
N PRO A 280 -5.83 -29.68 -17.16
CA PRO A 280 -6.92 -30.04 -18.07
C PRO A 280 -8.09 -30.70 -17.31
N PRO A 281 -9.36 -30.47 -17.70
CA PRO A 281 -9.79 -29.71 -18.88
C PRO A 281 -9.81 -28.19 -18.67
N ASN A 282 -9.90 -27.72 -17.42
CA ASN A 282 -9.99 -26.29 -17.07
C ASN A 282 -8.87 -25.89 -16.11
N ASN A 283 -8.04 -24.92 -16.53
CA ASN A 283 -6.93 -24.43 -15.71
C ASN A 283 -7.42 -23.87 -14.37
N VAL A 284 -6.58 -24.01 -13.35
CA VAL A 284 -6.92 -23.66 -11.97
C VAL A 284 -6.52 -22.21 -11.71
N PHE A 285 -7.49 -21.37 -11.35
CA PHE A 285 -7.23 -20.00 -10.92
C PHE A 285 -6.65 -19.99 -9.51
N PHE A 286 -5.63 -19.18 -9.24
CA PHE A 286 -5.20 -18.88 -7.87
C PHE A 286 -4.93 -17.38 -7.73
N HIS A 287 -5.28 -16.82 -6.58
CA HIS A 287 -4.91 -15.46 -6.22
C HIS A 287 -3.58 -15.47 -5.46
N TYR A 288 -2.85 -14.36 -5.40
CA TYR A 288 -1.59 -14.30 -4.67
C TYR A 288 -1.72 -14.67 -3.19
N THR A 289 -2.92 -14.56 -2.59
CA THR A 289 -3.20 -15.02 -1.23
C THR A 289 -3.23 -16.53 -1.06
N SER A 290 -3.46 -17.27 -2.14
CA SER A 290 -3.36 -18.72 -2.13
C SER A 290 -1.90 -19.19 -2.05
N LEU A 291 -0.91 -18.34 -2.37
CA LEU A 291 0.51 -18.71 -2.27
C LEU A 291 0.94 -18.82 -0.81
N ARG A 292 1.62 -19.91 -0.50
CA ARG A 292 2.20 -20.19 0.81
C ARG A 292 3.71 -20.13 0.71
N GLU A 293 4.30 -19.39 1.64
CA GLU A 293 5.76 -19.31 1.83
C GLU A 293 6.53 -18.81 0.59
N PHE A 294 5.85 -18.13 -0.33
CA PHE A 294 6.44 -17.62 -1.58
C PHE A 294 5.83 -16.27 -1.97
N ASP A 295 6.66 -15.32 -2.40
CA ASP A 295 6.19 -14.02 -2.88
C ASP A 295 5.69 -14.16 -4.32
N PHE A 296 4.46 -13.72 -4.59
CA PHE A 296 3.89 -13.70 -5.94
C PHE A 296 4.75 -12.93 -6.94
N ASN A 297 5.47 -11.89 -6.48
CA ASN A 297 6.35 -11.10 -7.35
C ASN A 297 7.61 -11.85 -7.80
N ASP A 298 7.99 -12.92 -7.07
CA ASP A 298 9.09 -13.80 -7.41
C ASP A 298 8.64 -15.00 -8.26
N LEU A 299 7.34 -15.18 -8.47
CA LEU A 299 6.77 -16.28 -9.24
C LEU A 299 6.93 -16.03 -10.74
N THR A 300 7.26 -17.09 -11.48
CA THR A 300 7.44 -17.05 -12.93
C THR A 300 6.59 -18.11 -13.65
N VAL A 301 6.24 -17.83 -14.91
CA VAL A 301 5.54 -18.80 -15.75
C VAL A 301 6.46 -20.00 -15.98
N GLY A 302 5.96 -21.21 -15.68
CA GLY A 302 6.73 -22.45 -15.71
C GLY A 302 7.17 -22.98 -14.35
N ASP A 303 7.08 -22.17 -13.27
CA ASP A 303 7.40 -22.63 -11.92
C ASP A 303 6.51 -23.82 -11.53
N ARG A 304 7.13 -24.83 -10.90
CA ARG A 304 6.40 -26.00 -10.38
C ARG A 304 5.77 -25.64 -9.05
N VAL A 305 4.49 -25.93 -8.94
CA VAL A 305 3.70 -25.67 -7.75
C VAL A 305 2.92 -26.90 -7.31
N GLN A 306 2.71 -27.01 -6.01
CA GLN A 306 1.76 -27.93 -5.39
C GLN A 306 0.60 -27.12 -4.84
N PHE A 307 -0.63 -27.53 -5.05
CA PHE A 307 -1.82 -26.79 -4.64
C PHE A 307 -2.97 -27.74 -4.30
N THR A 308 -3.93 -27.28 -3.53
CA THR A 308 -5.17 -28.01 -3.30
C THR A 308 -6.27 -27.41 -4.16
N LEU A 309 -7.11 -28.28 -4.74
CA LEU A 309 -8.13 -27.91 -5.72
C LEU A 309 -9.51 -27.83 -5.05
N GLU A 310 -10.25 -26.74 -5.31
CA GLU A 310 -11.66 -26.61 -4.99
C GLU A 310 -12.46 -26.36 -6.29
N GLU A 311 -13.46 -27.18 -6.56
CA GLU A 311 -14.39 -26.95 -7.68
C GLU A 311 -15.57 -26.10 -7.20
N LYS A 312 -15.74 -24.91 -7.80
CA LYS A 312 -16.88 -24.02 -7.51
C LYS A 312 -18.04 -24.26 -8.47
N GLU A 313 -19.23 -23.86 -8.03
CA GLU A 313 -20.45 -23.88 -8.87
C GLU A 313 -20.20 -23.18 -10.22
N GLY A 314 -20.55 -23.86 -11.32
CA GLY A 314 -20.30 -23.40 -12.68
C GLY A 314 -19.02 -23.93 -13.34
N GLY A 315 -18.34 -24.92 -12.74
CA GLY A 315 -17.22 -25.63 -13.36
C GLY A 315 -15.89 -24.88 -13.35
N ARG A 316 -15.76 -23.89 -12.46
CA ARG A 316 -14.52 -23.11 -12.24
C ARG A 316 -13.69 -23.76 -11.14
N ALA A 317 -12.43 -24.04 -11.44
CA ALA A 317 -11.45 -24.60 -10.52
C ALA A 317 -10.63 -23.50 -9.84
N VAL A 318 -10.56 -23.53 -8.51
CA VAL A 318 -9.77 -22.59 -7.70
C VAL A 318 -8.70 -23.35 -6.90
N GLY A 319 -7.48 -22.83 -6.90
CA GLY A 319 -6.34 -23.36 -6.17
C GLY A 319 -6.13 -22.61 -4.86
N TYR A 320 -6.02 -23.34 -3.76
CA TYR A 320 -5.63 -22.84 -2.45
C TYR A 320 -4.37 -23.57 -1.97
N ASP A 321 -3.70 -23.01 -0.97
CA ASP A 321 -2.46 -23.56 -0.41
C ASP A 321 -1.42 -23.91 -1.49
N VAL A 322 -1.13 -22.94 -2.35
CA VAL A 322 -0.18 -23.06 -3.46
C VAL A 322 1.25 -22.90 -2.94
N PHE A 323 2.01 -23.98 -2.90
CA PHE A 323 3.44 -24.01 -2.55
C PHE A 323 4.29 -24.07 -3.81
N VAL A 324 5.35 -23.29 -3.89
CA VAL A 324 6.33 -23.39 -4.99
C VAL A 324 7.34 -24.49 -4.66
N LEU A 325 7.38 -25.52 -5.51
CA LEU A 325 8.26 -26.68 -5.34
C LEU A 325 9.64 -26.44 -5.96
N GLU A 326 9.68 -25.85 -7.15
CA GLU A 326 10.91 -25.59 -7.89
C GLU A 326 10.72 -24.34 -8.76
N ALA A 327 11.52 -23.31 -8.48
CA ALA A 327 11.59 -22.12 -9.32
C ALA A 327 12.35 -22.44 -10.61
N PHE A 328 11.75 -22.16 -11.76
CA PHE A 328 12.30 -22.44 -13.07
C PHE A 328 13.55 -21.58 -13.28
N LYS A 329 14.73 -22.17 -13.09
CA LYS A 329 15.99 -21.49 -13.40
C LYS A 329 16.07 -21.32 -14.91
N HIS A 330 16.15 -20.08 -15.38
CA HIS A 330 16.69 -19.79 -16.72
C HIS A 330 18.08 -20.43 -16.81
N LEU A 331 18.17 -21.58 -17.46
CA LEU A 331 19.42 -22.05 -18.07
C LEU A 331 19.76 -21.02 -19.14
N HIS A 332 20.57 -20.03 -18.78
CA HIS A 332 21.40 -19.37 -19.77
C HIS A 332 22.17 -20.48 -20.50
N PRO A 333 22.10 -20.56 -21.85
CA PRO A 333 22.94 -21.49 -22.57
C PRO A 333 24.40 -21.10 -22.30
N LEU A 334 25.13 -22.00 -21.64
CA LEU A 334 26.58 -21.99 -21.62
C LEU A 334 27.09 -22.38 -23.01
N GLY A 335 27.88 -21.51 -23.62
CA GLY A 335 28.65 -21.76 -24.85
C GLY A 335 27.89 -21.38 -26.13
N SER A 336 28.50 -20.71 -27.10
CA SER A 336 29.90 -20.77 -27.54
C SER A 336 30.42 -19.44 -28.07
#